data_AF-A0A7V9QH32-F1
#
_entry.id   AF-A0A7V9QH32-F1
#
_cell.length_a   1.000
_cell.length_b   1.000
_cell.length_c   1.000
_cell.angle_alpha   90.00
_cell.angle_beta   90.00
_cell.angle_gamma   90.00
#
_symmetry.space_group_name_H-M   'P 1'
#
loop_
_entity.id
_entity.type
_entity.pdbx_description
1 polymer ?
#
loop_
_entity_poly.entity_id
_entity_poly.type
_entity_poly.pdbx_seq_one_letter_code
_entity_poly.pdbx_strand_id
1 'polypeptide(L)'
;MSLTFALLALLQVAQPPAQLPAQTDAKTSPTVGAQPPSAAIVATSTIATASRALKRPIIDGRDDDEVWRNAQPITSFRQFSPVANGDVRFKTEGKVAYDDQNFYDYIRMFDSHPDSILRLLGRRDVRVATDQIKIIIDSYHDLRSGYEFAVNPAGVK
;
A
#
# COMPACT_ATOMS: atom_id res chain seq x y z
N MET A 1 -0.24 12.73 -34.02
CA MET A 1 -1.19 13.82 -33.68
C MET A 1 -1.03 14.07 -32.20
N SER A 2 -0.37 15.17 -31.83
CA SER A 2 0.12 15.47 -30.48
C SER A 2 -0.91 16.33 -29.74
N LEU A 3 -1.32 15.96 -28.53
CA LEU A 3 -2.14 16.82 -27.68
C LEU A 3 -1.50 16.94 -26.29
N THR A 4 -0.85 18.08 -26.09
CA THR A 4 -0.41 18.65 -24.82
C THR A 4 -1.61 19.24 -24.09
N PHE A 5 -1.76 18.98 -22.78
CA PHE A 5 -2.62 19.80 -21.92
C PHE A 5 -1.94 20.01 -20.55
N ALA A 6 -1.60 21.27 -20.28
CA ALA A 6 -1.27 21.78 -18.97
C ALA A 6 -2.58 22.14 -18.25
N LEU A 7 -2.69 21.84 -16.95
CA LEU A 7 -3.77 22.38 -16.13
C LEU A 7 -3.23 22.86 -14.78
N LEU A 8 -3.34 24.17 -14.61
CA LEU A 8 -3.13 24.97 -13.42
C LEU A 8 -4.36 24.78 -12.50
N ALA A 9 -4.17 24.53 -11.20
CA ALA A 9 -5.29 24.53 -10.24
C ALA A 9 -4.95 25.43 -9.05
N LEU A 10 -5.78 26.47 -8.86
CA LEU A 10 -5.73 27.43 -7.76
C LEU A 10 -6.16 26.78 -6.43
N LEU A 11 -5.48 27.20 -5.37
CA LEU A 11 -5.75 26.88 -3.97
C LEU A 11 -6.95 27.72 -3.47
N GLN A 12 -7.98 27.08 -2.92
CA GLN A 12 -9.02 27.76 -2.12
C GLN A 12 -8.91 27.29 -0.67
N VAL A 13 -8.62 28.24 0.24
CA VAL A 13 -8.54 28.03 1.68
C VAL A 13 -9.95 27.97 2.26
N ALA A 14 -10.33 26.85 2.89
CA ALA A 14 -11.57 26.72 3.64
C ALA A 14 -11.32 27.09 5.12
N GLN A 15 -12.14 28.00 5.67
CA GLN A 15 -12.12 28.37 7.08
C GLN A 15 -12.88 27.34 7.94
N PRO A 16 -12.46 27.09 9.20
CA PRO A 16 -13.18 26.20 10.11
C PRO A 16 -14.44 26.88 10.70
N PRO A 17 -15.53 26.13 10.97
CA PRO A 17 -16.72 26.67 11.60
C PRO A 17 -16.50 27.00 13.09
N ALA A 18 -17.16 28.07 13.54
CA ALA A 18 -17.15 28.58 14.91
C ALA A 18 -17.84 27.62 15.91
N GLN A 19 -17.27 27.51 17.12
CA GLN A 19 -17.82 26.74 18.24
C GLN A 19 -18.87 27.57 19.01
N LEU A 20 -20.01 26.95 19.34
CA LEU A 20 -20.97 27.44 20.34
C LEU A 20 -20.80 26.69 21.69
N PRO A 21 -21.21 27.29 22.83
CA PRO A 21 -20.76 26.89 24.16
C PRO A 21 -21.50 25.69 24.76
N ALA A 22 -20.84 25.11 25.76
CA ALA A 22 -21.26 23.95 26.54
C ALA A 22 -22.56 24.15 27.32
N GLN A 23 -23.41 23.12 27.34
CA GLN A 23 -24.43 22.92 28.36
C GLN A 23 -24.24 21.54 29.00
N THR A 24 -23.92 21.57 30.29
CA THR A 24 -24.04 20.47 31.24
C THR A 24 -25.49 20.09 31.45
N ASP A 25 -25.79 18.79 31.38
CA ASP A 25 -26.66 18.15 32.37
C ASP A 25 -26.39 16.63 32.40
N ALA A 26 -26.15 16.14 33.61
CA ALA A 26 -25.80 14.77 33.93
C ALA A 26 -27.04 13.86 33.97
N LYS A 27 -26.93 12.63 33.46
CA LYS A 27 -27.70 11.45 33.93
C LYS A 27 -27.05 10.13 33.45
N THR A 28 -26.33 9.52 34.39
CA THR A 28 -26.12 8.08 34.67
C THR A 28 -25.93 7.06 33.53
N SER A 29 -24.74 6.45 33.53
CA SER A 29 -24.34 5.23 32.83
C SER A 29 -25.07 3.96 33.30
N PRO A 30 -24.95 2.86 32.53
CA PRO A 30 -24.22 1.73 33.09
C PRO A 30 -23.11 1.18 32.17
N THR A 31 -21.97 0.91 32.81
CA THR A 31 -21.03 -0.19 32.57
C THR A 31 -20.47 -0.40 31.15
N VAL A 32 -19.36 0.28 30.85
CA VAL A 32 -18.37 -0.19 29.87
C VAL A 32 -17.31 -0.97 30.64
N GLY A 33 -17.23 -2.27 30.38
CA GLY A 33 -16.15 -3.12 30.88
C GLY A 33 -14.80 -2.57 30.43
N ALA A 34 -13.87 -2.47 31.38
CA ALA A 34 -12.52 -1.99 31.17
C ALA A 34 -11.82 -2.81 30.08
N GLN A 35 -11.52 -2.19 28.94
CA GLN A 35 -10.58 -2.74 27.97
C GLN A 35 -9.18 -2.62 28.59
N PRO A 36 -8.46 -3.73 28.85
CA PRO A 36 -7.12 -3.66 29.39
C PRO A 36 -6.20 -2.92 28.42
N PRO A 37 -5.13 -2.27 28.92
CA PRO A 37 -4.24 -1.44 28.11
C PRO A 37 -3.70 -2.26 26.94
N SER A 38 -3.95 -1.73 25.73
CA SER A 38 -3.42 -2.23 24.47
C SER A 38 -1.94 -2.54 24.64
N ALA A 39 -1.61 -3.83 24.62
CA ALA A 39 -0.24 -4.31 24.73
C ALA A 39 0.63 -3.56 23.72
N ALA A 40 1.75 -3.00 24.21
CA ALA A 40 2.75 -2.37 23.38
C ALA A 40 3.16 -3.33 22.27
N ILE A 41 2.88 -2.94 21.03
CA ILE A 41 3.12 -3.74 19.83
C ILE A 41 4.64 -3.80 19.66
N VAL A 42 5.24 -4.96 19.88
CA VAL A 42 6.66 -5.18 19.63
C VAL A 42 6.88 -5.11 18.12
N ALA A 43 7.40 -3.98 17.64
CA ALA A 43 7.78 -3.82 16.24
C ALA A 43 8.91 -4.82 15.93
N THR A 44 8.56 -5.94 15.29
CA THR A 44 9.57 -6.83 14.72
C THR A 44 10.11 -6.12 13.49
N SER A 45 11.39 -5.77 13.51
CA SER A 45 12.04 -5.04 12.41
C SER A 45 11.73 -5.69 11.06
N THR A 46 10.93 -5.02 10.24
CA THR A 46 10.47 -5.46 8.91
C THR A 46 11.42 -4.89 7.85
N ILE A 47 12.73 -5.12 8.03
CA ILE A 47 13.74 -4.60 7.11
C ILE A 47 13.85 -5.57 5.94
N ALA A 48 13.66 -5.06 4.73
CA ALA A 48 14.00 -5.71 3.48
C ALA A 48 15.29 -5.11 2.90
N THR A 49 16.05 -5.91 2.17
CA THR A 49 17.24 -5.44 1.45
C THR A 49 16.96 -5.47 -0.04
N ALA A 50 17.19 -4.35 -0.72
CA ALA A 50 17.08 -4.26 -2.16
C ALA A 50 18.40 -4.68 -2.82
N SER A 51 18.32 -5.45 -3.91
CA SER A 51 19.48 -5.86 -4.70
C SER A 51 19.78 -4.85 -5.81
N ARG A 52 21.06 -4.51 -6.00
CA ARG A 52 21.45 -3.64 -7.12
C ARG A 52 21.44 -4.42 -8.43
N ALA A 53 20.69 -3.93 -9.42
CA ALA A 53 20.63 -4.49 -10.76
C ALA A 53 21.80 -3.94 -11.61
N LEU A 54 22.65 -4.83 -12.13
CA LEU A 54 23.72 -4.46 -13.07
C LEU A 54 23.19 -4.29 -14.50
N LYS A 55 22.11 -5.00 -14.82
CA LYS A 55 21.36 -4.91 -16.06
C LYS A 55 19.91 -4.64 -15.73
N ARG A 56 19.26 -3.77 -16.50
CA ARG A 56 17.83 -3.47 -16.32
C ARG A 56 17.00 -4.73 -16.55
N PRO A 57 16.12 -5.12 -15.61
CA PRO A 57 15.19 -6.22 -15.80
C PRO A 57 14.11 -5.84 -16.81
N ILE A 58 13.54 -6.86 -17.46
CA ILE A 58 12.41 -6.68 -18.38
C ILE A 58 11.12 -6.66 -17.55
N ILE A 59 10.23 -5.68 -17.80
CA ILE A 59 8.96 -5.58 -17.07
C ILE A 59 7.89 -6.41 -17.80
N ASP A 60 8.02 -7.73 -17.73
CA ASP A 60 7.09 -8.70 -18.36
C ASP A 60 6.36 -9.62 -17.35
N GLY A 61 6.65 -9.46 -16.05
CA GLY A 61 6.05 -10.23 -14.96
C GLY A 61 6.76 -11.55 -14.64
N ARG A 62 7.90 -11.85 -15.28
CA ARG A 62 8.74 -13.02 -15.00
C ARG A 62 9.88 -12.67 -14.04
N ASP A 63 10.43 -13.68 -13.38
CA ASP A 63 11.55 -13.56 -12.43
C ASP A 63 12.82 -14.27 -12.89
N ASP A 64 12.99 -14.44 -14.21
CA ASP A 64 14.10 -15.16 -14.83
C ASP A 64 15.37 -14.31 -15.04
N ASP A 65 15.25 -12.98 -14.98
CA ASP A 65 16.38 -12.03 -14.97
C ASP A 65 17.35 -12.26 -13.80
N GLU A 66 18.64 -11.96 -14.03
CA GLU A 66 19.74 -12.24 -13.08
C GLU A 66 19.51 -11.62 -11.69
N VAL A 67 19.02 -10.38 -11.64
CA VAL A 67 18.83 -9.67 -10.36
C VAL A 67 17.86 -10.40 -9.43
N TRP A 68 16.84 -11.06 -9.98
CA TRP A 68 15.80 -11.75 -9.21
C TRP A 68 16.25 -13.07 -8.60
N ARG A 69 17.34 -13.66 -9.12
CA ARG A 69 17.92 -14.88 -8.57
C ARG A 69 18.66 -14.62 -7.26
N ASN A 70 19.23 -13.42 -7.13
CA ASN A 70 20.01 -13.00 -5.97
C ASN A 70 19.21 -12.11 -5.00
N ALA A 71 18.08 -11.56 -5.44
CA ALA A 71 17.23 -10.72 -4.60
C ALA A 71 16.61 -11.53 -3.46
N GLN A 72 16.83 -11.05 -2.23
CA GLN A 72 16.30 -11.68 -1.03
C GLN A 72 14.77 -11.60 -1.04
N PRO A 73 14.05 -12.73 -0.91
CA PRO A 73 12.61 -12.71 -0.87
C PRO A 73 12.10 -12.12 0.45
N ILE A 74 11.12 -11.23 0.33
CA ILE A 74 10.29 -10.70 1.40
C ILE A 74 9.09 -11.63 1.53
N THR A 75 8.95 -12.31 2.66
CA THR A 75 7.85 -13.25 2.91
C THR A 75 7.05 -12.94 4.17
N SER A 76 7.55 -12.01 5.00
CA SER A 76 6.99 -11.68 6.32
C SER A 76 5.86 -10.65 6.25
N PHE A 77 4.97 -10.80 5.27
CA PHE A 77 3.79 -9.95 5.14
C PHE A 77 2.81 -10.21 6.29
N ARG A 78 2.05 -9.18 6.66
CA ARG A 78 1.04 -9.24 7.71
C ARG A 78 -0.30 -8.74 7.20
N GLN A 79 -1.36 -9.33 7.76
CA GLN A 79 -2.70 -8.93 7.43
C GLN A 79 -3.06 -7.61 8.11
N PHE A 80 -3.62 -6.66 7.36
CA PHE A 80 -4.14 -5.41 7.91
C PHE A 80 -5.60 -5.54 8.37
N SER A 81 -6.41 -6.29 7.61
CA SER A 81 -7.84 -6.52 7.85
C SER A 81 -8.21 -7.92 7.37
N PRO A 82 -9.14 -8.65 8.02
CA PRO A 82 -9.95 -8.24 9.18
C PRO A 82 -9.20 -8.31 10.52
N VAL A 83 -8.16 -9.12 10.63
CA VAL A 83 -7.33 -9.23 11.83
C VAL A 83 -6.01 -8.51 11.59
N ALA A 84 -5.83 -7.37 12.26
CA ALA A 84 -4.61 -6.59 12.18
C ALA A 84 -3.41 -7.36 12.74
N ASN A 85 -2.28 -7.31 12.03
CA ASN A 85 -1.05 -8.05 12.31
C ASN A 85 -1.22 -9.58 12.33
N GLY A 86 -2.33 -10.11 11.80
CA GLY A 86 -2.53 -11.54 11.66
C GLY A 86 -1.66 -12.16 10.57
N ASP A 87 -1.65 -13.49 10.52
CA ASP A 87 -1.05 -14.23 9.41
C ASP A 87 -1.82 -13.97 8.11
N VAL A 88 -1.08 -13.95 7.00
CA VAL A 88 -1.68 -13.75 5.68
C VAL A 88 -2.53 -14.95 5.28
N ARG A 89 -3.73 -14.69 4.74
CA ARG A 89 -4.60 -15.74 4.20
C ARG A 89 -4.00 -16.44 2.97
N PHE A 90 -3.32 -15.67 2.14
CA PHE A 90 -2.68 -16.12 0.92
C PHE A 90 -1.19 -15.80 0.96
N LYS A 91 -0.37 -16.72 0.47
CA LYS A 91 1.08 -16.52 0.44
C LYS A 91 1.39 -15.36 -0.52
N THR A 92 2.29 -14.48 -0.10
CA THR A 92 2.83 -13.40 -0.92
C THR A 92 4.34 -13.37 -0.77
N GLU A 93 5.04 -13.23 -1.89
CA GLU A 93 6.50 -13.08 -1.94
C GLU A 93 6.83 -11.82 -2.73
N GLY A 94 7.65 -10.94 -2.13
CA GLY A 94 8.18 -9.74 -2.77
C GLY A 94 9.68 -9.85 -2.98
N LYS A 95 10.23 -9.18 -3.99
CA LYS A 95 11.67 -8.99 -4.18
C LYS A 95 11.89 -7.57 -4.68
N VAL A 96 12.86 -6.87 -4.11
CA VAL A 96 13.13 -5.49 -4.45
C VAL A 96 14.51 -5.37 -5.09
N ALA A 97 14.59 -4.60 -6.17
CA ALA A 97 15.83 -4.27 -6.84
C ALA A 97 15.88 -2.80 -7.24
N TYR A 98 17.07 -2.29 -7.54
CA TYR A 98 17.23 -0.91 -8.02
C TYR A 98 18.45 -0.77 -8.93
N ASP A 99 18.44 0.24 -9.78
CA ASP A 99 19.63 0.75 -10.47
C ASP A 99 19.78 2.26 -10.23
N ASP A 100 20.68 2.92 -10.97
CA ASP A 100 20.96 4.35 -10.78
C ASP A 100 19.78 5.27 -11.12
N GLN A 101 18.76 4.75 -11.82
CA GLN A 101 17.62 5.53 -12.31
C GLN A 101 16.25 4.97 -11.91
N ASN A 102 16.17 3.70 -11.50
CA ASN A 102 14.91 3.00 -11.33
C ASN A 102 14.88 2.18 -10.05
N PHE A 103 13.69 2.13 -9.45
CA PHE A 103 13.31 1.17 -8.44
C PHE A 103 12.44 0.09 -9.08
N TYR A 104 12.70 -1.16 -8.73
CA TYR A 104 11.99 -2.32 -9.25
C TYR A 104 11.43 -3.14 -8.08
N ASP A 105 10.17 -3.52 -8.20
CA ASP A 105 9.53 -4.43 -7.27
C ASP A 105 8.90 -5.59 -8.05
N TYR A 106 9.15 -6.80 -7.55
CA TYR A 106 8.61 -8.03 -8.07
C TYR A 106 7.77 -8.68 -6.98
N ILE A 107 6.46 -8.72 -7.16
CA ILE A 107 5.54 -9.32 -6.18
C ILE A 107 4.78 -10.47 -6.83
N ARG A 108 4.84 -11.64 -6.18
CA ARG A 108 4.06 -12.83 -6.52
C ARG A 108 3.04 -13.09 -5.41
N MET A 109 1.76 -13.02 -5.76
CA MET A 109 0.63 -13.31 -4.87
C MET A 109 0.02 -14.64 -5.29
N PHE A 110 -0.08 -15.59 -4.37
CA PHE A 110 -0.54 -16.94 -4.64
C PHE A 110 -2.00 -17.09 -4.23
N ASP A 111 -2.90 -17.12 -5.21
CA ASP A 111 -4.32 -17.43 -5.01
C ASP A 111 -4.61 -18.87 -5.49
N SER A 112 -5.33 -19.64 -4.67
CA SER A 112 -5.79 -20.99 -5.03
C SER A 112 -7.01 -20.99 -5.96
N HIS A 113 -7.68 -19.84 -6.14
CA HIS A 113 -8.88 -19.66 -6.96
C HIS A 113 -8.64 -18.53 -7.99
N PRO A 114 -7.82 -18.76 -9.03
CA PRO A 114 -7.45 -17.73 -9.99
C PRO A 114 -8.63 -17.18 -10.80
N ASP A 115 -9.72 -17.94 -10.90
CA ASP A 115 -11.00 -17.55 -11.50
C ASP A 115 -11.77 -16.51 -10.67
N SER A 116 -11.46 -16.40 -9.38
CA SER A 116 -12.09 -15.47 -8.44
C SER A 116 -11.38 -14.12 -8.33
N ILE A 117 -10.24 -13.94 -9.03
CA ILE A 117 -9.48 -12.68 -9.03
C ILE A 117 -10.31 -11.59 -9.73
N LEU A 118 -10.65 -10.55 -8.98
CA LEU A 118 -11.46 -9.43 -9.48
C LEU A 118 -10.60 -8.52 -10.37
N ARG A 119 -10.96 -8.47 -11.67
CA ARG A 119 -10.24 -7.68 -12.70
C ARG A 119 -11.12 -6.61 -13.33
N LEU A 120 -11.85 -5.86 -12.51
CA LEU A 120 -12.79 -4.87 -13.02
C LEU A 120 -12.07 -3.63 -13.55
N LEU A 121 -12.50 -3.17 -14.74
CA LEU A 121 -12.08 -1.89 -15.30
C LEU A 121 -12.90 -0.77 -14.66
N GLY A 122 -12.25 0.04 -13.82
CA GLY A 122 -12.85 1.23 -13.26
C GLY A 122 -12.88 2.39 -14.24
N ARG A 123 -13.92 3.23 -14.15
CA ARG A 123 -13.86 4.58 -14.71
C ARG A 123 -12.84 5.40 -13.90
N ARG A 124 -12.26 6.40 -14.56
CA ARG A 124 -11.42 7.41 -13.89
C ARG A 124 -12.16 7.95 -12.66
N ASP A 125 -11.44 8.05 -11.54
CA ASP A 125 -11.91 8.55 -10.24
C ASP A 125 -12.94 7.67 -9.48
N VAL A 126 -13.21 6.44 -9.93
CA VAL A 126 -14.09 5.50 -9.22
C VAL A 126 -13.28 4.38 -8.57
N ARG A 127 -13.38 4.25 -7.25
CA ARG A 127 -12.84 3.08 -6.54
C ARG A 127 -13.72 1.88 -6.87
N VAL A 128 -13.16 0.94 -7.61
CA VAL A 128 -13.80 -0.34 -7.90
C VAL A 128 -13.31 -1.41 -6.94
N ALA A 129 -14.19 -2.32 -6.55
CA ALA A 129 -13.82 -3.52 -5.82
C ALA A 129 -13.00 -4.44 -6.76
N THR A 130 -11.69 -4.24 -6.77
CA THR A 130 -10.72 -5.01 -7.56
C THR A 130 -9.62 -5.46 -6.63
N ASP A 131 -9.01 -6.60 -6.94
CA ASP A 131 -7.72 -6.93 -6.36
C ASP A 131 -6.70 -5.88 -6.82
N GLN A 132 -5.78 -5.51 -5.94
CA GLN A 132 -4.74 -4.55 -6.26
C GLN A 132 -3.54 -4.78 -5.37
N ILE A 133 -2.37 -4.45 -5.89
CA ILE A 133 -1.17 -4.24 -5.10
C ILE A 133 -0.86 -2.76 -5.04
N LYS A 134 -0.38 -2.32 -3.88
CA LYS A 134 0.04 -0.94 -3.64
C LYS A 134 1.43 -0.93 -3.04
N ILE A 135 2.28 -0.08 -3.58
CA ILE A 135 3.62 0.19 -3.08
C ILE A 135 3.65 1.66 -2.68
N ILE A 136 4.06 1.94 -1.46
CA ILE A 136 4.19 3.30 -0.94
C ILE A 136 5.66 3.55 -0.65
N ILE A 137 6.23 4.59 -1.27
CA ILE A 137 7.63 4.94 -1.13
C ILE A 137 7.72 6.33 -0.49
N ASP A 138 8.26 6.39 0.72
CA ASP A 138 8.73 7.63 1.34
C ASP A 138 10.19 7.86 0.91
N SER A 139 10.37 8.68 -0.13
CA SER A 139 11.69 8.97 -0.70
C SER A 139 12.53 9.91 0.16
N TYR A 140 11.91 10.68 1.05
CA TYR A 140 12.58 11.65 1.92
C TYR A 140 12.85 11.11 3.32
N HIS A 141 12.24 9.96 3.66
CA HIS A 141 12.27 9.36 4.98
C HIS A 141 11.77 10.32 6.07
N ASP A 142 10.76 11.13 5.74
CA ASP A 142 10.17 12.11 6.66
C ASP A 142 8.99 11.53 7.47
N LEU A 143 8.60 10.29 7.18
CA LEU A 143 7.50 9.55 7.79
C LEU A 143 6.13 10.25 7.66
N ARG A 144 6.00 11.15 6.69
CA ARG A 144 4.83 12.02 6.52
C ARG A 144 4.36 12.07 5.07
N SER A 145 5.27 12.05 4.11
CA SER A 145 4.99 12.09 2.70
C SER A 145 5.43 10.80 2.00
N GLY A 146 4.75 10.47 0.90
CA GLY A 146 5.09 9.28 0.13
C GLY A 146 4.36 9.23 -1.20
N TYR A 147 4.96 8.51 -2.14
CA TYR A 147 4.36 8.21 -3.44
C TYR A 147 3.69 6.84 -3.39
N GLU A 148 2.40 6.79 -3.71
CA GLU A 148 1.66 5.53 -3.85
C GLU A 148 1.62 5.12 -5.33
N PHE A 149 2.04 3.89 -5.61
CA PHE A 149 1.90 3.22 -6.89
C PHE A 149 0.94 2.05 -6.70
N ALA A 150 -0.18 2.05 -7.42
CA ALA A 150 -1.16 0.98 -7.37
C ALA A 150 -1.29 0.33 -8.74
N VAL A 151 -1.49 -0.97 -8.77
CA VAL A 151 -1.86 -1.68 -10.00
C VAL A 151 -2.83 -2.80 -9.69
N ASN A 152 -3.83 -2.96 -10.55
CA ASN A 152 -4.76 -4.10 -10.49
C ASN A 152 -4.40 -5.18 -11.53
N PRO A 153 -4.94 -6.40 -11.43
CA PRO A 153 -4.66 -7.46 -12.40
C PRO A 153 -5.20 -7.20 -13.82
N ALA A 154 -5.98 -6.13 -14.02
CA ALA A 154 -6.40 -5.65 -15.35
C ALA A 154 -5.39 -4.64 -15.94
N GLY A 155 -4.32 -4.30 -15.22
CA GLY A 155 -3.29 -3.36 -15.66
C GLY A 155 -3.65 -1.88 -15.52
N VAL A 156 -4.73 -1.56 -14.79
CA VAL A 156 -5.10 -0.19 -14.45
C VAL A 156 -4.14 0.32 -13.37
N LYS A 157 -3.58 1.51 -13.58
CA LYS A 157 -2.58 2.19 -12.76
C LYS A 157 -3.08 3.57 -12.37
#